data_AF-A0A967I1H9-F1
#
_entry.id   AF-A0A967I1H9-F1
#
_cell.length_a   1.000
_cell.length_b   1.000
_cell.length_c   1.000
_cell.angle_alpha   90.00
_cell.angle_beta   90.00
_cell.angle_gamma   90.00
#
_symmetry.space_group_name_H-M   'P 1'
#
loop_
_entity.id
_entity.type
_entity.pdbx_description
1 polymer ?
#
loop_
_entity_poly.entity_id
_entity_poly.type
_entity_poly.pdbx_seq_one_letter_code
_entity_poly.pdbx_strand_id
1 'polypeptide(L)'
;LNGKLHREDGPAVEWSDGTKEWYLNNKLHREDGPAVELTNGSKYWYLNGQLHREDGPAVEYANGNKHWYLNGKLHREDGPAV
;
A
#
# COMPACT_ATOMS: atom_id res chain seq x y z
N LEU A 1 -2.89 -8.58 26.36
CA LEU A 1 -3.61 -9.16 25.20
C LEU A 1 -3.14 -8.43 23.95
N ASN A 2 -2.35 -9.10 23.10
CA ASN A 2 -1.68 -8.49 21.96
C ASN A 2 -2.68 -8.09 20.89
N GLY A 3 -2.98 -6.79 20.80
CA GLY A 3 -3.81 -6.18 19.78
C GLY A 3 -3.18 -6.27 18.39
N LYS A 4 -3.22 -7.46 17.80
CA LYS A 4 -2.89 -7.64 16.39
C LYS A 4 -3.96 -6.92 15.58
N LEU A 5 -3.58 -5.78 15.00
CA LEU A 5 -4.34 -5.01 14.02
C LEU A 5 -4.48 -5.82 12.72
N HIS A 6 -5.19 -6.95 12.77
CA HIS A 6 -5.46 -7.79 11.61
C HIS A 6 -6.92 -8.23 11.64
N ARG A 7 -7.70 -7.78 10.65
CA ARG A 7 -9.01 -8.35 10.32
C ARG A 7 -8.85 -9.03 8.95
N GLU A 8 -9.34 -10.25 8.81
CA GLU A 8 -9.24 -11.03 7.56
C GLU A 8 -10.07 -10.40 6.42
N ASP A 9 -11.14 -9.67 6.75
CA ASP A 9 -12.13 -9.20 5.78
C ASP A 9 -12.15 -7.67 5.53
N GLY A 10 -11.18 -6.90 6.04
CA GLY A 10 -11.23 -5.44 5.91
C GLY A 10 -10.03 -4.69 6.46
N PRO A 11 -10.02 -3.34 6.39
CA PRO A 11 -8.92 -2.56 6.92
C PRO A 11 -8.78 -2.77 8.42
N ALA A 12 -7.54 -2.81 8.87
CA ALA A 12 -7.26 -2.91 10.29
C ALA A 12 -7.62 -1.59 11.01
N VAL A 13 -7.45 -0.45 10.31
CA VAL A 13 -7.80 0.88 10.79
C VAL A 13 -8.60 1.63 9.73
N GLU A 14 -9.69 2.27 10.16
CA GLU A 14 -10.48 3.19 9.34
C GLU A 14 -10.65 4.48 10.13
N TRP A 15 -10.22 5.59 9.54
CA TRP A 15 -10.20 6.91 10.16
C TRP A 15 -11.50 7.66 9.84
N SER A 16 -11.84 8.67 10.64
CA SER A 16 -13.08 9.44 10.48
C SER A 16 -13.13 10.26 9.18
N ASP A 17 -11.98 10.53 8.56
CA ASP A 17 -11.91 11.17 7.26
C ASP A 17 -12.26 10.22 6.12
N GLY A 18 -12.20 8.90 6.34
CA GLY A 18 -12.39 7.84 5.36
C GLY A 18 -11.08 7.16 4.90
N THR A 19 -9.94 7.52 5.49
CA THR A 19 -8.66 6.86 5.23
C THR A 19 -8.68 5.44 5.78
N LYS A 20 -8.15 4.49 5.01
CA LYS A 20 -8.12 3.05 5.37
C LYS A 20 -6.70 2.53 5.35
N GLU A 21 -6.35 1.75 6.36
CA GLU A 21 -5.03 1.16 6.51
C GLU A 21 -5.12 -0.34 6.87
N TRP A 22 -4.27 -1.14 6.24
CA TRP A 22 -4.16 -2.58 6.45
C TRP A 22 -2.81 -2.89 7.09
N TYR A 23 -2.85 -3.66 8.18
CA TYR A 23 -1.69 -4.05 8.94
C TYR A 23 -1.59 -5.56 9.07
N LEU A 24 -0.36 -6.07 9.05
CA LEU A 24 0.00 -7.43 9.46
C LEU A 24 1.21 -7.33 10.39
N ASN A 25 1.11 -7.91 11.58
CA ASN A 25 2.17 -7.88 12.59
C ASN A 25 2.71 -6.45 12.86
N ASN A 26 1.81 -5.47 13.00
CA ASN A 26 2.10 -4.05 13.23
C ASN A 26 2.88 -3.36 12.11
N LYS A 27 2.87 -3.92 10.90
CA LYS A 27 3.44 -3.29 9.70
C LYS A 27 2.37 -3.15 8.63
N LEU A 28 2.41 -2.06 7.86
CA LEU A 28 1.53 -1.91 6.69
C LEU A 28 1.73 -3.09 5.74
N HIS A 29 0.65 -3.78 5.41
CA HIS A 29 0.69 -5.00 4.62
C HIS A 29 -0.67 -5.28 3.99
N ARG A 30 -0.69 -5.54 2.68
CA ARG A 30 -1.85 -6.12 1.97
C ARG A 30 -1.38 -6.76 0.66
N GLU A 31 -1.81 -7.99 0.39
CA GLU A 31 -1.42 -8.72 -0.83
C GLU A 31 -2.31 -8.36 -2.03
N ASP A 32 -3.63 -8.22 -1.80
CA ASP A 32 -4.62 -8.03 -2.89
C ASP A 32 -4.93 -6.56 -3.23
N GLY A 33 -4.21 -5.60 -2.67
CA GLY A 33 -4.54 -4.19 -2.84
C GLY A 33 -3.61 -3.23 -2.10
N PRO A 34 -3.92 -1.92 -2.12
CA PRO A 34 -3.14 -0.95 -1.37
C PRO A 34 -3.31 -1.17 0.13
N ALA A 35 -2.20 -1.13 0.85
CA ALA A 35 -2.19 -1.17 2.31
C ALA A 35 -2.58 0.18 2.94
N VAL A 36 -2.62 1.25 2.15
CA VAL A 36 -3.17 2.56 2.54
C VAL A 36 -3.99 3.13 1.39
N GLU A 37 -5.24 3.49 1.69
CA GLU A 37 -6.14 4.22 0.79
C GLU A 37 -6.49 5.55 1.45
N LEU A 38 -6.01 6.66 0.88
CA LEU A 38 -6.33 8.00 1.36
C LEU A 38 -7.61 8.51 0.70
N THR A 39 -8.31 9.37 1.43
CA THR A 39 -9.56 10.03 1.01
C THR A 39 -9.39 10.90 -0.23
N ASN A 40 -8.19 11.47 -0.41
CA ASN A 40 -7.86 12.24 -1.60
C ASN A 40 -7.69 11.38 -2.86
N GLY A 41 -7.76 10.05 -2.75
CA GLY A 41 -7.59 9.10 -3.86
C GLY A 41 -6.19 8.53 -4.00
N SER A 42 -5.22 8.98 -3.21
CA SER A 42 -3.87 8.42 -3.22
C SER A 42 -3.85 7.03 -2.59
N LYS A 43 -3.04 6.13 -3.15
CA LYS A 43 -2.95 4.73 -2.75
C LYS A 43 -1.49 4.30 -2.61
N TYR A 44 -1.22 3.48 -1.60
CA TYR A 44 0.11 2.97 -1.31
C TYR A 44 0.06 1.47 -1.08
N TRP A 45 0.88 0.74 -1.82
CA TRP A 45 1.01 -0.70 -1.70
C TRP A 45 2.23 -1.01 -0.83
N TYR A 46 1.96 -1.69 0.28
CA TYR A 46 2.99 -2.16 1.19
C TYR A 46 2.89 -3.67 1.36
N LEU A 47 4.05 -4.33 1.33
CA LEU A 47 4.23 -5.68 1.83
C LEU A 47 5.25 -5.65 2.95
N ASN A 48 4.86 -6.16 4.12
CA ASN A 48 5.72 -6.27 5.30
C ASN A 48 6.39 -4.95 5.71
N GLY A 49 5.67 -3.83 5.56
CA GLY A 49 6.13 -2.49 5.90
C GLY A 49 7.02 -1.84 4.84
N GLN A 50 7.19 -2.44 3.67
CA GLN A 50 7.97 -1.89 2.56
C GLN A 50 7.07 -1.60 1.37
N LEU A 51 7.29 -0.47 0.69
CA LEU A 51 6.61 -0.19 -0.57
C LEU A 51 6.93 -1.29 -1.58
N HIS A 52 5.90 -1.94 -2.10
CA HIS A 52 6.06 -3.10 -2.98
C HIS A 52 4.83 -3.27 -3.86
N ARG A 53 5.05 -3.43 -5.17
CA ARG A 53 4.04 -3.94 -6.11
C ARG A 53 4.71 -4.52 -7.36
N GLU A 54 4.33 -5.73 -7.77
CA GLU A 54 4.92 -6.41 -8.94
C GLU A 54 4.32 -5.89 -10.25
N ASP A 55 2.99 -5.75 -10.30
CA ASP A 55 2.24 -5.45 -11.54
C ASP A 55 1.94 -3.97 -11.77
N GLY A 56 2.54 -3.06 -10.99
CA GLY A 56 2.20 -1.64 -11.09
C GLY A 56 3.00 -0.73 -10.16
N PRO A 57 2.61 0.55 -10.06
CA PRO A 57 3.25 1.47 -9.14
C PRO A 57 2.89 1.13 -7.69
N ALA A 58 3.88 1.12 -6.81
CA ALA A 58 3.66 0.94 -5.38
C ALA A 58 3.12 2.22 -4.72
N VAL A 59 3.17 3.37 -5.41
CA VAL A 59 2.55 4.63 -5.00
C VAL A 59 1.79 5.22 -6.17
N GLU A 60 0.51 5.49 -5.97
CA GLU A 60 -0.34 6.25 -6.89
C GLU A 60 -0.85 7.49 -6.15
N TYR A 61 -0.45 8.67 -6.59
CA TYR A 61 -0.94 9.92 -6.03
C TYR A 61 -2.22 10.36 -6.73
N ALA A 62 -3.07 11.08 -5.99
CA ALA A 62 -4.30 11.69 -6.50
C ALA A 62 -4.09 12.60 -7.73
N ASN A 63 -2.91 13.20 -7.86
CA ASN A 63 -2.54 14.05 -8.99
C ASN A 63 -2.07 13.26 -10.23
N GLY A 64 -2.10 11.93 -10.19
CA GLY A 64 -1.68 11.05 -11.28
C GLY A 64 -0.21 10.64 -11.26
N ASN A 65 0.61 11.21 -10.37
CA ASN A 65 2.01 10.80 -10.24
C ASN A 65 2.10 9.35 -9.71
N LYS A 66 3.04 8.59 -10.28
CA LYS A 66 3.22 7.17 -9.97
C LYS A 66 4.67 6.90 -9.64
N HIS A 67 4.89 6.08 -8.62
CA HIS A 67 6.23 5.60 -8.28
C HIS A 67 6.18 4.09 -8.10
N TRP A 68 7.20 3.43 -8.63
CA TRP A 68 7.32 1.99 -8.61
C TRP A 68 8.37 1.58 -7.61
N TYR A 69 8.00 0.65 -6.73
CA TYR A 69 8.90 0.10 -5.74
C TYR A 69 8.72 -1.41 -5.68
N LEU A 70 9.84 -2.11 -5.53
CA LEU A 70 9.86 -3.54 -5.27
C LEU A 70 10.73 -3.77 -4.03
N ASN A 71 10.11 -4.32 -2.97
CA ASN A 71 10.77 -4.56 -1.68
C ASN A 71 11.47 -3.31 -1.10
N GLY A 72 10.77 -2.17 -1.16
CA GLY A 72 11.24 -0.88 -0.64
C GLY A 72 12.31 -0.20 -1.49
N LYS A 73 12.74 -0.81 -2.59
CA LYS A 73 13.71 -0.22 -3.52
C LYS A 73 12.97 0.42 -4.68
N LEU A 74 13.35 1.64 -5.04
CA LEU A 74 12.83 2.30 -6.23
C LEU A 74 13.10 1.40 -7.43
N HIS A 75 12.03 1.00 -8.11
CA HIS A 75 12.08 0.02 -9.18
C HIS A 75 11.35 0.56 -10.40
N ARG A 76 12.06 1.35 -11.22
CA ARG A 76 11.92 1.53 -12.68
C ARG A 76 12.69 2.81 -13.05
N GLU A 77 13.80 2.65 -13.77
CA GLU A 77 14.40 3.76 -14.54
C GLU A 77 13.79 3.82 -15.95
N ASP A 78 13.42 2.70 -16.58
CA ASP A 78 12.72 2.70 -17.87
C ASP A 78 12.04 1.34 -18.11
N GLY A 79 10.79 1.35 -18.57
CA GLY A 79 10.17 0.16 -19.19
C GLY A 79 8.65 0.02 -19.04
N PRO A 80 7.99 -0.56 -20.06
CA PRO A 80 8.33 -1.93 -20.39
C PRO A 80 9.25 -2.05 -21.62
N ALA A 81 10.24 -2.94 -21.51
CA ALA A 81 10.67 -3.67 -22.69
C ALA A 81 9.47 -4.53 -23.14
N VAL A 82 8.85 -4.17 -24.25
CA VAL A 82 8.09 -5.06 -25.11
C VAL A 82 8.66 -4.95 -26.51
#